data_AF-A0A0F4J1G4-F1
#
_entry.id   AF-A0A0F4J1G4-F1
#
_cell.length_a   1.000
_cell.length_b   1.000
_cell.length_c   1.000
_cell.angle_alpha   90.00
_cell.angle_beta   90.00
_cell.angle_gamma   90.00
#
_symmetry.space_group_name_H-M   'P 1'
#
loop_
_entity.id
_entity.type
_entity.pdbx_description
1 polymer ?
#
loop_
_entity_poly.entity_id
_entity_poly.type
_entity_poly.pdbx_seq_one_letter_code
_entity_poly.pdbx_strand_id
1 'polypeptide(L)'
;TALAAAHRGPARGRISGLGLRLFLQAVARGAHVGTAASIVGLRSDQLLRLRRANPLVAALVDAAVQQARGLRGSDRRPKRAPAYRLVTLRAPAPGHEAPDPPDPA
;
A
#
# COMPACT_ATOMS: atom_id res chain seq x y z
N THR A 1 45.36 27.23 10.03
CA THR A 1 45.21 25.83 9.52
C THR A 1 43.92 25.13 9.95
N ALA A 2 42.91 25.82 10.50
CA ALA A 2 41.66 25.18 10.98
C ALA A 2 40.54 25.02 9.92
N LEU A 3 40.65 25.66 8.75
CA LEU A 3 39.59 25.65 7.73
C LEU A 3 39.58 24.40 6.82
N ALA A 4 40.64 23.59 6.85
CA ALA A 4 40.75 22.37 6.04
C ALA A 4 39.91 21.19 6.55
N ALA A 5 39.43 21.23 7.80
CA ALA A 5 38.64 20.14 8.39
C ALA A 5 37.14 20.17 8.01
N ALA A 6 36.64 21.30 7.52
CA ALA A 6 35.23 21.47 7.16
C ALA A 6 34.86 20.84 5.80
N HIS A 7 35.85 20.47 4.98
CA HIS A 7 35.65 19.79 3.70
C HIS A 7 35.73 18.27 3.78
N ARG A 8 35.51 17.68 4.97
CA ARG A 8 35.28 16.23 5.07
C ARG A 8 33.86 15.94 4.59
N GLY A 9 33.68 15.96 3.27
CA GLY A 9 32.44 15.57 2.60
C GLY A 9 31.95 14.22 3.15
N PRO A 10 30.63 13.99 3.20
CA PRO A 10 30.07 12.79 3.80
C PRO A 10 30.78 11.56 3.25
N ALA A 11 31.28 10.70 4.14
CA ALA A 11 31.97 9.48 3.77
C ALA A 11 31.17 8.76 2.68
N ARG A 12 31.82 8.51 1.54
CA ARG A 12 31.20 7.97 0.32
C ARG A 12 30.30 6.79 0.67
N GLY A 13 28.99 6.94 0.45
CA GLY A 13 27.98 5.89 0.72
C GLY A 13 27.19 6.03 2.03
N ARG A 14 27.35 7.12 2.79
CA ARG A 14 26.49 7.42 3.94
C ARG A 14 25.43 8.46 3.57
N ILE A 15 24.17 8.09 3.75
CA ILE A 15 23.04 9.01 3.71
C ILE A 15 22.88 9.63 5.11
N SER A 16 22.79 10.96 5.18
CA SER A 16 22.37 11.61 6.43
C SER A 16 20.92 11.26 6.73
N GLY A 17 20.53 11.14 8.01
CA GLY A 17 19.14 10.80 8.37
C GLY A 17 18.10 11.74 7.74
N LEU A 18 18.44 13.02 7.58
CA LEU A 18 17.63 14.00 6.85
C LEU A 18 17.50 13.67 5.36
N GLY A 19 18.61 13.29 4.71
CA GLY A 19 18.61 12.87 3.31
C GLY A 19 17.72 11.64 3.08
N LEU A 20 17.78 10.65 3.98
CA LEU A 20 16.92 9.46 3.90
C LEU A 20 15.44 9.86 4.00
N ARG A 21 15.10 10.78 4.91
CA ARG A 21 13.73 11.24 5.09
C ARG A 21 13.21 11.96 3.85
N LEU A 22 13.99 12.86 3.26
CA LEU A 22 13.62 13.57 2.03
C LEU A 22 13.48 12.60 0.85
N PHE A 23 14.39 11.64 0.73
CA PHE A 23 14.31 10.57 -0.26
C PHE A 23 13.02 9.76 -0.14
N LEU A 24 12.72 9.23 1.06
CA LEU A 24 11.52 8.44 1.30
C LEU A 24 10.24 9.25 1.06
N GLN A 25 10.23 10.53 1.45
CA GLN A 25 9.09 11.42 1.21
C GLN A 25 8.87 11.69 -0.28
N ALA A 26 9.94 11.87 -1.06
CA ALA A 26 9.86 12.02 -2.51
C ALA A 26 9.32 10.74 -3.17
N VAL A 27 9.83 9.57 -2.76
CA VAL A 27 9.36 8.28 -3.26
C VAL A 27 7.89 8.05 -2.89
N ALA A 28 7.49 8.34 -1.65
CA ALA A 28 6.12 8.20 -1.18
C ALA A 28 5.14 9.13 -1.94
N ARG A 29 5.60 10.29 -2.41
CA ARG A 29 4.85 11.20 -3.30
C ARG A 29 4.77 10.72 -4.76
N GLY A 30 5.40 9.60 -5.09
CA GLY A 30 5.37 9.00 -6.42
C GLY A 30 6.49 9.43 -7.35
N ALA A 31 7.55 10.07 -6.83
CA ALA A 31 8.75 10.31 -7.62
C ALA A 31 9.46 8.98 -7.94
N HIS A 32 10.05 8.90 -9.13
CA HIS A 32 10.86 7.73 -9.50
C HIS A 32 12.05 7.59 -8.55
N VAL A 33 12.33 6.38 -8.09
CA VAL A 33 13.36 6.08 -7.08
C VAL A 33 14.74 6.61 -7.50
N GLY A 34 15.09 6.48 -8.79
CA GLY A 34 16.34 7.02 -9.32
C GLY A 34 16.43 8.56 -9.27
N THR A 35 15.32 9.25 -9.53
CA THR A 35 15.25 10.72 -9.48
C THR A 35 15.25 11.23 -8.04
N ALA A 36 14.54 10.54 -7.14
CA ALA A 36 14.59 10.85 -5.71
C ALA A 36 16.00 10.64 -5.13
N ALA A 37 16.70 9.59 -5.58
CA ALA A 37 18.07 9.32 -5.18
C ALA A 37 19.04 10.41 -5.66
N SER A 38 18.92 10.86 -6.92
CA SER A 38 19.80 11.90 -7.46
C SER A 38 19.63 13.24 -6.76
N ILE A 39 18.41 13.60 -6.35
CA ILE A 39 18.12 14.83 -5.57
C ILE A 39 18.87 14.83 -4.23
N VAL A 40 19.02 13.65 -3.61
CA VAL A 40 19.75 13.49 -2.33
C VAL A 40 21.24 13.18 -2.56
N GLY A 41 21.71 13.28 -3.81
CA GLY A 41 23.12 13.08 -4.16
C GLY A 41 23.57 11.62 -4.15
N LEU A 42 22.64 10.67 -4.25
CA LEU A 42 22.94 9.24 -4.28
C LEU A 42 22.99 8.71 -5.70
N ARG A 43 24.04 7.95 -5.99
CA ARG A 43 24.12 7.14 -7.21
C ARG A 43 23.34 5.84 -7.05
N SER A 44 22.85 5.29 -8.16
CA SER A 44 22.12 4.00 -8.18
C SER A 44 22.91 2.87 -7.51
N ASP A 45 24.21 2.78 -7.75
CA ASP A 45 25.08 1.77 -7.12
C ASP A 45 25.19 1.94 -5.61
N GLN A 46 25.20 3.19 -5.13
CA GLN A 46 25.27 3.49 -3.70
C GLN A 46 23.96 3.14 -3.02
N LEU A 47 22.82 3.44 -3.65
CA LEU A 47 21.51 3.02 -3.16
C LEU A 47 21.40 1.50 -3.11
N LEU A 48 21.85 0.80 -4.15
CA LEU A 48 21.84 -0.67 -4.19
C LEU A 48 22.70 -1.28 -3.07
N ARG A 49 23.91 -0.76 -2.88
CA ARG A 49 24.80 -1.18 -1.79
C ARG A 49 24.19 -0.90 -0.42
N LEU A 50 23.54 0.25 -0.25
CA LEU A 50 22.92 0.65 1.01
C LEU A 50 21.70 -0.21 1.35
N ARG A 51 20.89 -0.59 0.35
CA ARG A 51 19.79 -1.56 0.52
C ARG A 51 20.29 -2.96 0.85
N ARG A 52 21.39 -3.41 0.24
CA ARG A 52 22.01 -4.71 0.54
C ARG A 52 22.63 -4.75 1.93
N ALA A 53 23.27 -3.65 2.35
CA ALA A 53 23.91 -3.55 3.65
C ALA A 53 22.89 -3.41 4.81
N ASN A 54 21.72 -2.82 4.56
CA ASN A 54 20.73 -2.53 5.60
C ASN A 54 19.32 -2.98 5.17
N PRO A 55 18.80 -4.11 5.69
CA PRO A 55 17.47 -4.61 5.31
C PRO A 55 16.34 -3.65 5.72
N LEU A 56 16.51 -2.91 6.82
CA LEU A 56 15.54 -1.89 7.24
C LEU A 56 15.36 -0.78 6.21
N VAL A 57 16.45 -0.33 5.57
CA VAL A 57 16.34 0.71 4.54
C VAL A 57 15.63 0.16 3.31
N ALA A 58 15.91 -1.08 2.92
CA ALA A 58 15.18 -1.74 1.83
C ALA A 58 13.68 -1.80 2.12
N ALA A 59 13.29 -2.24 3.33
CA ALA A 59 11.90 -2.28 3.75
C ALA A 59 11.23 -0.90 3.74
N LEU A 60 11.92 0.17 4.18
CA LEU A 60 11.40 1.53 4.13
C LEU A 60 11.21 2.04 2.70
N VAL A 61 12.15 1.73 1.79
CA VAL A 61 12.00 2.09 0.37
C VAL A 61 10.82 1.36 -0.23
N ASP A 62 10.70 0.05 0.03
CA ASP A 62 9.61 -0.77 -0.51
C ASP A 62 8.25 -0.32 0.05
N ALA A 63 8.17 0.05 1.34
CA ALA A 63 6.99 0.66 1.95
C ALA A 63 6.64 2.01 1.32
N ALA A 64 7.63 2.88 1.06
CA ALA A 64 7.39 4.16 0.38
C ALA A 64 6.90 3.96 -1.07
N VAL A 65 7.43 2.97 -1.78
CA VAL A 65 6.95 2.58 -3.12
C VAL A 65 5.52 2.04 -3.06
N GLN A 66 5.21 1.19 -2.08
CA GLN A 66 3.84 0.70 -1.86
C GLN A 66 2.88 1.82 -1.50
N GLN A 67 3.30 2.78 -0.67
CA GLN A 67 2.50 3.97 -0.35
C GLN A 67 2.23 4.82 -1.59
N ALA A 68 3.23 5.05 -2.44
CA ALA A 68 3.07 5.77 -3.70
C ALA A 68 2.11 5.06 -4.67
N ARG A 69 2.15 3.72 -4.70
CA ARG A 69 1.21 2.90 -5.47
C ARG A 69 -0.19 2.90 -4.85
N GLY A 70 -0.28 2.89 -3.53
CA GLY A 70 -1.52 2.97 -2.76
C GLY A 70 -2.23 4.32 -2.93
N LEU A 71 -1.47 5.42 -3.01
CA LEU A 71 -2.01 6.75 -3.35
C LEU A 71 -2.54 6.81 -4.79
N ARG A 72 -1.95 6.05 -5.72
CA ARG A 72 -2.51 5.87 -7.08
C ARG A 72 -3.66 4.87 -7.14
N GLY A 73 -3.88 4.10 -6.06
CA GLY A 73 -4.83 2.99 -5.99
C GLY A 73 -5.96 3.19 -4.99
N SER A 74 -6.04 4.32 -4.28
CA SER A 74 -7.11 4.63 -3.33
C SER A 74 -8.47 4.91 -4.00
N ASP A 75 -8.53 4.91 -5.34
CA ASP A 75 -9.78 4.78 -6.09
C ASP A 75 -10.27 3.33 -6.21
N ARG A 76 -9.58 2.34 -5.63
CA ARG A 76 -10.18 1.02 -5.42
C ARG A 76 -11.18 1.11 -4.27
N ARG A 77 -12.35 1.62 -4.65
CA ARG A 77 -13.67 1.48 -4.05
C ARG A 77 -13.68 0.41 -2.96
N PRO A 78 -14.04 0.74 -1.71
CA PRO A 78 -14.14 -0.25 -0.65
C PRO A 78 -15.04 -1.39 -1.15
N LYS A 79 -14.52 -2.62 -1.05
CA LYS A 79 -15.21 -3.85 -1.44
C LYS A 79 -16.48 -3.91 -0.58
N ARG A 80 -17.61 -3.45 -1.13
CA ARG A 80 -18.88 -3.39 -0.42
C ARG A 80 -19.14 -4.77 0.17
N ALA A 81 -19.36 -4.83 1.48
CA ALA A 81 -19.80 -6.05 2.15
C ALA A 81 -21.09 -6.54 1.47
N PRO A 82 -21.28 -7.86 1.32
CA PRO A 82 -22.51 -8.40 0.75
C PRO A 82 -23.68 -7.94 1.62
N ALA A 83 -24.55 -7.11 1.04
CA ALA A 83 -25.80 -6.71 1.68
C ALA A 83 -26.81 -7.84 1.48
N TYR A 84 -27.07 -8.60 2.53
CA TYR A 84 -28.14 -9.59 2.52
C TYR A 84 -29.48 -8.86 2.67
N ARG A 85 -30.36 -9.02 1.69
CA ARG A 85 -31.74 -8.53 1.76
C ARG A 85 -32.59 -9.62 2.38
N LEU A 86 -33.11 -9.38 3.58
CA LEU A 86 -34.10 -10.26 4.20
C LEU A 86 -35.39 -10.19 3.37
N VAL A 87 -35.82 -11.34 2.86
CA VAL A 87 -37.11 -11.50 2.17
C VAL A 87 -38.00 -12.28 3.12
N THR A 88 -39.08 -11.66 3.59
CA THR A 88 -40.11 -12.34 4.36
C THR A 88 -40.95 -13.20 3.43
N LEU A 89 -40.80 -14.51 3.53
CA LEU A 89 -41.70 -15.46 2.90
C LEU A 89 -43.00 -15.47 3.71
N ARG A 90 -44.07 -14.94 3.11
CA ARG A 90 -45.41 -15.01 3.69
C ARG A 90 -45.84 -16.48 3.63
N ALA A 91 -46.03 -17.10 4.79
CA ALA A 91 -46.55 -18.47 4.86
C ALA A 91 -47.91 -18.56 4.15
N PRO A 92 -48.20 -19.66 3.44
CA PRO A 92 -49.54 -19.88 2.90
C PRO A 92 -50.52 -19.97 4.07
N ALA A 93 -51.61 -19.22 3.99
CA ALA A 93 -52.63 -19.20 5.04
C ALA A 93 -53.19 -20.62 5.25
N PRO A 94 -53.40 -21.07 6.50
CA PRO A 94 -54.07 -22.33 6.75
C PRO A 94 -55.57 -22.12 6.57
N GLY A 95 -56.17 -22.81 5.60
CA GLY A 95 -57.62 -22.82 5.49
C GLY A 95 -58.10 -23.14 4.09
N HIS A 96 -58.35 -24.41 3.81
CA HIS A 96 -59.72 -24.91 3.83
C HIS A 96 -59.70 -26.42 3.61
N GLU A 97 -60.12 -27.17 4.63
CA GLU A 97 -60.76 -28.47 4.42
C GLU A 97 -61.97 -28.28 3.49
N ALA A 98 -62.01 -29.05 2.42
CA ALA A 98 -63.25 -29.44 1.75
C ALA A 98 -63.02 -30.78 1.04
N PRO A 99 -64.05 -31.64 0.96
CA PRO A 99 -63.91 -33.08 1.20
C PRO A 99 -63.77 -33.91 -0.08
N ASP A 100 -63.19 -35.10 0.07
CA ASP A 100 -63.12 -36.13 -0.97
C ASP A 100 -64.53 -36.51 -1.48
N PRO A 101 -64.74 -36.53 -2.80
CA PRO A 101 -65.76 -37.34 -3.42
C PRO A 101 -65.20 -38.70 -3.93
N PRO A 102 -66.04 -39.74 -3.96
CA PRO A 102 -65.62 -41.14 -3.90
C PRO A 102 -65.18 -41.72 -5.24
N ASP A 103 -64.37 -42.77 -5.16
CA ASP A 103 -64.05 -43.69 -6.26
C ASP A 103 -65.32 -44.22 -6.95
N PRO A 104 -65.33 -44.26 -8.29
CA PRO A 104 -66.11 -45.22 -9.03
C PRO A 104 -65.22 -46.19 -9.82
N ALA A 105 -65.25 -47.45 -9.34
CA ALA A 105 -65.15 -48.75 -10.02
C ALA A 105 -64.21 -48.96 -11.22
#